data_AF-A0AAW5ZC46-F1
#
_entry.id   AF-A0AAW5ZC46-F1
#
_cell.length_a   1.000
_cell.length_b   1.000
_cell.length_c   1.000
_cell.angle_alpha   90.00
_cell.angle_beta   90.00
_cell.angle_gamma   90.00
#
_symmetry.space_group_name_H-M   'P 1'
#
loop_
_entity.id
_entity.type
_entity.pdbx_description
1 polymer ?
#
loop_
_entity_poly.entity_id
_entity_poly.type
_entity_poly.pdbx_seq_one_letter_code
_entity_poly.pdbx_strand_id
1 'polypeptide(L)'
;ALQLLHFWNAEIPLAQGAAVPLVRAPRDAASVHGESGMAGYDFVEHNRKPLGIPAFLAIRDALMRAPEPVTLVAIGPLTNIALLLSQCPE
;
A
#
# COMPACT_ATOMS: atom_id res chain seq x y z
N ALA A 1 -3.07 4.13 -6.60
CA ALA A 1 -2.47 4.93 -5.50
C ALA A 1 -1.62 6.10 -6.00
N LEU A 2 -0.55 5.88 -6.80
CA LEU A 2 0.26 7.00 -7.33
C LEU A 2 -0.57 8.00 -8.15
N GLN A 3 -1.49 7.50 -8.99
CA GLN A 3 -2.45 8.31 -9.73
C GLN A 3 -3.26 9.26 -8.83
N LEU A 4 -3.74 8.76 -7.69
CA LEU A 4 -4.49 9.53 -6.72
C LEU A 4 -3.62 10.60 -6.02
N LEU A 5 -2.39 10.24 -5.64
CA LEU A 5 -1.43 11.20 -5.08
C LEU A 5 -1.09 12.31 -6.09
N HIS A 6 -0.95 11.97 -7.37
CA HIS A 6 -0.76 12.96 -8.42
C HIS A 6 -1.98 13.86 -8.59
N PHE A 7 -3.18 13.27 -8.68
CA PHE A 7 -4.45 13.99 -8.86
C PHE A 7 -4.70 15.02 -7.75
N TRP A 8 -4.43 14.67 -6.49
CA TRP A 8 -4.58 15.58 -5.35
C TRP A 8 -3.34 16.44 -5.05
N ASN A 9 -2.27 16.32 -5.84
CA ASN A 9 -0.98 16.96 -5.60
C ASN A 9 -0.47 16.74 -4.15
N ALA A 10 -0.57 15.49 -3.67
CA ALA A 10 -0.26 15.11 -2.30
C ALA A 10 1.13 14.48 -2.17
N GLU A 11 1.98 15.02 -1.30
CA GLU A 11 3.34 14.53 -1.05
C GLU A 11 3.42 13.54 0.11
N ILE A 12 2.64 12.46 0.02
CA ILE A 12 2.62 11.38 1.01
C ILE A 12 3.49 10.21 0.51
N PRO A 13 4.43 9.68 1.32
CA PRO A 13 5.26 8.56 0.90
C PRO A 13 4.41 7.31 0.65
N LEU A 14 4.65 6.65 -0.48
CA LEU A 14 3.97 5.42 -0.86
C LEU A 14 5.00 4.30 -0.98
N ALA A 15 4.80 3.18 -0.29
CA ALA A 15 5.60 1.98 -0.49
C ALA A 15 4.76 0.88 -1.16
N GLN A 16 5.37 0.12 -2.07
CA GLN A 16 4.71 -1.01 -2.70
C GLN A 16 4.66 -2.20 -1.72
N GLY A 17 3.47 -2.78 -1.54
CA GLY A 17 3.26 -3.93 -0.67
C GLY A 17 3.49 -5.27 -1.36
N ALA A 18 3.24 -6.35 -0.61
CA ALA A 18 3.25 -7.70 -1.13
C ALA A 18 2.30 -7.88 -2.33
N ALA A 19 2.81 -8.44 -3.43
CA ALA A 19 2.06 -8.63 -4.68
C ALA A 19 1.06 -9.80 -4.61
N VAL A 20 1.25 -10.75 -3.69
CA VAL A 20 0.42 -11.95 -3.54
C VAL A 20 0.16 -12.26 -2.06
N PRO A 21 -0.92 -13.01 -1.73
CA PRO A 21 -1.14 -13.53 -0.38
C PRO A 21 -0.01 -14.47 0.06
N LEU A 22 0.16 -14.66 1.38
CA LEU A 22 1.25 -15.47 1.94
C LEU A 22 1.20 -16.96 1.57
N VAL A 23 0.01 -17.54 1.45
CA VAL A 23 -0.17 -19.00 1.32
C VAL A 23 -1.06 -19.38 0.13
N ARG A 24 -2.17 -18.66 -0.05
CA ARG A 24 -3.16 -18.98 -1.07
C ARG A 24 -2.87 -18.25 -2.38
N ALA A 25 -3.38 -18.82 -3.49
CA ALA A 25 -3.36 -18.15 -4.78
C ALA A 25 -4.06 -16.76 -4.71
N PRO A 26 -3.54 -15.76 -5.44
CA PRO A 26 -4.19 -14.47 -5.57
C PRO A 26 -5.55 -14.62 -6.24
N ARG A 27 -6.48 -13.76 -5.83
CA ARG A 27 -7.79 -13.59 -6.45
C ARG A 27 -8.05 -12.11 -6.53
N ASP A 28 -8.34 -11.60 -7.72
CA ASP A 28 -8.77 -10.22 -7.89
C ASP A 28 -10.25 -10.05 -7.58
N ALA A 29 -10.71 -8.80 -7.65
CA ALA A 29 -12.10 -8.42 -7.54
C ALA A 29 -12.51 -7.53 -8.73
N ALA A 30 -11.97 -7.82 -9.92
CA ALA A 30 -12.22 -7.02 -11.13
C ALA A 30 -13.71 -6.95 -11.50
N SER A 31 -14.48 -8.01 -11.21
CA SER A 31 -15.94 -8.02 -11.37
C SER A 31 -16.69 -6.95 -10.56
N VAL A 32 -16.09 -6.42 -9.49
CA VAL A 32 -16.68 -5.38 -8.63
C VAL A 32 -16.04 -4.02 -8.90
N HIS A 33 -14.72 -3.97 -9.12
CA HIS A 33 -13.95 -2.72 -9.20
C HIS A 33 -13.52 -2.33 -10.62
N GLY A 34 -13.84 -3.14 -11.62
CA GLY A 34 -13.35 -3.01 -13.00
C GLY A 34 -11.89 -3.45 -13.16
N GLU A 35 -11.44 -3.59 -14.41
CA GLU A 35 -10.09 -4.06 -14.77
C GLU A 35 -8.97 -3.21 -14.15
N SER A 36 -9.13 -1.89 -14.11
CA SER A 36 -8.14 -0.97 -13.53
C SER A 36 -8.27 -0.80 -12.02
N GLY A 37 -9.39 -1.24 -11.43
CA GLY A 37 -9.79 -0.92 -10.05
C GLY A 37 -10.21 0.52 -9.81
N MET A 38 -10.13 1.40 -10.82
CA MET A 38 -10.40 2.85 -10.74
C MET A 38 -11.06 3.36 -12.03
N ALA A 39 -12.04 2.63 -12.55
CA ALA A 39 -12.77 3.02 -13.75
C ALA A 39 -13.56 4.34 -13.54
N GLY A 40 -13.79 5.08 -14.62
CA GLY A 40 -14.62 6.30 -14.63
C GLY A 40 -13.84 7.63 -14.58
N TYR A 41 -12.51 7.60 -14.54
CA TYR A 41 -11.67 8.79 -14.64
C TYR A 41 -10.37 8.50 -15.40
N ASP A 42 -10.01 9.40 -16.31
CA ASP A 42 -8.76 9.33 -17.08
C ASP A 42 -7.65 10.10 -16.36
N PHE A 43 -6.74 9.38 -15.72
CA PHE A 43 -5.63 10.00 -15.01
C PHE A 43 -4.56 10.54 -15.96
N VAL A 44 -4.02 11.72 -15.65
CA VAL A 44 -2.87 12.32 -16.35
C VAL A 44 -1.60 11.53 -16.03
N GLU A 45 -0.74 11.35 -17.02
CA GLU A 45 0.56 10.70 -16.86
C GLU A 45 1.46 11.45 -15.87
N HIS A 46 2.22 10.70 -15.07
CA HIS A 46 3.14 11.24 -14.09
C HIS A 46 4.36 10.35 -13.88
N ASN A 47 5.44 10.93 -13.38
CA ASN A 47 6.69 10.21 -13.08
C ASN A 47 6.88 9.86 -11.59
N ARG A 48 5.83 9.96 -10.76
CA ARG A 48 5.89 9.59 -9.34
C ARG A 48 6.28 8.12 -9.18
N LYS A 49 7.13 7.83 -8.20
CA LYS A 49 7.60 6.49 -7.86
C LYS A 49 7.29 6.17 -6.40
N PRO A 50 7.02 4.91 -6.06
CA PRO A 50 6.98 4.51 -4.66
C PRO A 50 8.39 4.59 -4.06
N LEU A 51 8.48 4.51 -2.73
CA LEU A 51 9.71 4.27 -2.01
C LEU A 51 10.37 2.97 -2.51
N GLY A 52 11.70 2.95 -2.52
CA GLY A 52 12.50 1.78 -2.90
C GLY A 52 12.55 0.68 -1.84
N ILE A 53 11.61 0.64 -0.91
CA ILE A 53 11.52 -0.34 0.17
C ILE A 53 10.13 -1.02 0.19
N PRO A 54 10.03 -2.29 0.62
CA PRO A 54 8.76 -2.97 0.80
C PRO A 54 7.86 -2.28 1.83
N ALA A 55 6.54 -2.34 1.64
CA ALA A 55 5.59 -1.66 2.52
C ALA A 55 5.68 -2.11 3.98
N PHE A 56 5.92 -3.38 4.28
CA PHE A 56 6.03 -3.83 5.69
C PHE A 56 7.24 -3.19 6.39
N LEU A 57 8.36 -2.99 5.69
CA LEU A 57 9.53 -2.26 6.23
C LEU A 57 9.24 -0.76 6.35
N ALA A 58 8.54 -0.17 5.38
CA ALA A 58 8.12 1.23 5.48
C ALA A 58 7.17 1.47 6.67
N ILE A 59 6.26 0.52 6.95
CA ILE A 59 5.38 0.57 8.12
C ILE A 59 6.21 0.46 9.39
N ARG A 60 7.10 -0.54 9.50
CA ARG A 60 8.03 -0.66 10.65
C ARG A 60 8.79 0.65 10.89
N ASP A 61 9.42 1.20 9.86
CA ASP A 61 10.21 2.42 9.98
C ASP A 61 9.36 3.63 10.41
N ALA A 62 8.09 3.69 10.01
CA ALA A 62 7.17 4.72 10.47
C ALA A 62 6.80 4.53 11.95
N LEU A 63 6.49 3.30 12.36
CA LEU A 63 6.15 2.96 13.75
C LEU A 63 7.31 3.24 14.70
N MET A 64 8.53 2.81 14.35
CA MET A 64 9.73 2.99 15.20
C MET A 64 10.16 4.45 15.35
N ARG A 65 9.77 5.31 14.42
CA ARG A 65 10.07 6.75 14.48
C ARG A 65 8.93 7.58 15.07
N ALA A 66 7.76 6.99 15.30
CA ALA A 66 6.61 7.74 15.77
C ALA A 66 6.81 8.14 17.25
N PRO A 67 6.62 9.42 17.60
CA PRO A 67 6.73 9.88 18.99
C PRO A 67 5.54 9.43 19.84
N GLU A 68 4.46 8.96 19.20
CA GLU A 68 3.22 8.53 19.83
C GLU A 68 2.64 7.30 19.10
N PRO A 69 1.74 6.53 19.74
CA PRO A 69 1.12 5.37 19.10
C PRO A 69 0.43 5.70 17.77
N VAL A 70 0.73 4.92 16.73
CA VAL A 70 0.16 5.08 15.39
C VAL A 70 -1.02 4.13 15.21
N THR A 71 -2.10 4.62 14.59
CA THR A 71 -3.22 3.78 14.16
C THR A 71 -3.00 3.25 12.75
N LEU A 72 -3.04 1.93 12.58
CA LEU A 72 -3.00 1.28 11.26
C LEU A 72 -4.42 1.09 10.72
N VAL A 73 -4.71 1.70 9.57
CA VAL A 73 -6.00 1.57 8.88
C VAL A 73 -5.89 0.56 7.74
N ALA A 74 -6.29 -0.69 7.99
CA ALA A 74 -6.12 -1.80 7.06
C ALA A 74 -7.38 -2.06 6.23
N ILE A 75 -7.52 -1.37 5.09
CA ILE A 75 -8.69 -1.42 4.18
C ILE A 75 -8.52 -2.40 3.00
N GLY A 76 -7.60 -3.34 3.11
CA GLY A 76 -7.35 -4.38 2.10
C GLY A 76 -6.86 -5.67 2.75
N PRO A 77 -6.38 -6.66 1.96
CA PRO A 77 -5.81 -7.88 2.53
C PRO A 77 -4.66 -7.58 3.51
N LEU A 78 -4.67 -8.26 4.66
CA LEU A 78 -3.74 -8.01 5.77
C LEU A 78 -2.32 -8.53 5.54
N THR A 79 -1.93 -8.87 4.30
CA THR A 79 -0.65 -9.51 3.98
C THR A 79 0.55 -8.72 4.50
N ASN A 80 0.58 -7.40 4.31
CA ASN A 80 1.69 -6.57 4.79
C ASN A 80 1.71 -6.45 6.33
N ILE A 81 0.54 -6.50 6.99
CA ILE A 81 0.46 -6.49 8.45
C ILE A 81 0.97 -7.81 9.01
N ALA A 82 0.61 -8.93 8.40
CA ALA A 82 1.15 -10.23 8.77
C ALA A 82 2.67 -10.30 8.56
N LEU A 83 3.20 -9.76 7.46
CA LEU A 83 4.65 -9.67 7.22
C LEU A 83 5.34 -8.79 8.26
N LEU A 84 4.77 -7.63 8.58
CA LEU A 84 5.28 -6.76 9.64
C LEU A 84 5.40 -7.53 10.96
N LEU A 85 4.32 -8.12 11.44
CA LEU A 85 4.28 -8.81 12.74
C LEU A 85 5.19 -10.06 12.79
N SER A 86 5.40 -10.73 11.66
CA SER A 86 6.23 -11.95 11.59
C SER A 86 7.71 -11.69 11.38
N GLN A 87 8.07 -10.59 10.71
CA GLN A 87 9.46 -10.26 10.36
C GLN A 87 10.05 -9.15 11.24
N CYS A 88 9.21 -8.36 11.92
CA CYS A 88 9.59 -7.23 12.76
C CYS A 88 8.73 -7.22 14.05
N PRO A 89 8.94 -8.18 14.97
CA PRO A 89 8.11 -8.35 16.17
C PRO A 89 8.45 -7.38 17.33
N GLU A 90 9.53 -6.60 17.21
CA GLU A 90 9.92 -5.54 18.16
C GLU A 90 8.87 -4.44 18.32
#